data_AF-A0AAE0B6N6-F1
#
_entry.id   AF-A0AAE0B6N6-F1
#
_cell.length_a   1.000
_cell.length_b   1.000
_cell.length_c   1.000
_cell.angle_alpha   90.00
_cell.angle_beta   90.00
_cell.angle_gamma   90.00
#
_symmetry.space_group_name_H-M   'P 1'
#
loop_
_entity.id
_entity.type
_entity.pdbx_description
1 polymer ?
#
loop_
_entity_poly.entity_id
_entity_poly.type
_entity_poly.pdbx_seq_one_letter_code
_entity_poly.pdbx_strand_id
1 'polypeptide(L)'
;MQGSCFTWSNNRKSASWARLDRFLVSPIAFSWFHNILQKSLPRNLSNHNAILPGESSMDWGPIPFRIFNSWLEDKGLIKEAGNAWRDWELEFNGITCSEPSQIRAGILNFFKDHLKKEKWKRPLINNLVLRQLLKEEREALEAEFSED
;
A
#
# COMPACT_ATOMS: atom_id res chain seq x y z
N MET A 1 10.63 -10.03 -1.09
CA MET A 1 11.63 -9.47 -0.15
C MET A 1 12.72 -10.50 0.00
N GLN A 2 13.99 -10.11 -0.06
CA GLN A 2 15.09 -11.05 0.12
C GLN A 2 15.64 -10.89 1.55
N GLY A 3 15.78 -11.99 2.30
CA GLY A 3 16.17 -11.97 3.72
C GLY A 3 14.99 -12.11 4.69
N SER A 4 15.14 -11.60 5.93
CA SER A 4 14.14 -11.70 7.01
C SER A 4 12.82 -11.00 6.68
N CYS A 5 11.67 -11.65 6.85
CA CYS A 5 10.33 -11.07 6.64
C CYS A 5 10.00 -9.88 7.57
N PHE A 6 10.70 -9.78 8.71
CA PHE A 6 10.50 -8.77 9.73
C PHE A 6 11.73 -7.89 9.86
N THR A 7 11.50 -6.60 10.14
CA THR A 7 12.58 -5.62 10.30
C THR A 7 12.77 -5.20 11.75
N TRP A 8 11.88 -5.62 12.65
CA TRP A 8 11.94 -5.31 14.07
C TRP A 8 11.55 -6.51 14.93
N SER A 9 12.16 -6.62 16.11
CA SER A 9 11.72 -7.53 17.18
C SER A 9 11.84 -6.85 18.53
N ASN A 10 11.06 -7.28 19.52
CA ASN A 10 11.20 -6.80 20.89
C ASN A 10 12.42 -7.40 21.64
N ASN A 11 13.20 -8.29 21.01
CA ASN A 11 14.37 -8.97 21.58
C ASN A 11 14.09 -9.74 22.90
N ARG A 12 12.84 -10.16 23.14
CA ARG A 12 12.47 -10.95 24.34
C ARG A 12 12.48 -12.45 24.04
N LYS A 13 12.54 -13.28 25.10
CA LYS A 13 12.50 -14.75 24.99
C LYS A 13 11.25 -15.26 24.26
N SER A 14 10.10 -14.63 24.51
CA SER A 14 8.91 -14.74 23.66
C SER A 14 8.90 -13.55 22.71
N ALA A 15 9.58 -13.72 21.58
CA ALA A 15 9.84 -12.62 20.66
C ALA A 15 8.57 -12.23 19.89
N SER A 16 8.23 -10.95 19.94
CA SER A 16 7.26 -10.34 19.02
C SER A 16 8.03 -9.75 17.84
N TRP A 17 7.47 -9.85 16.64
CA TRP A 17 8.10 -9.43 15.40
C TRP A 17 7.19 -8.49 14.65
N ALA A 18 7.75 -7.45 14.05
CA ALA A 18 7.02 -6.51 13.23
C ALA A 18 7.84 -6.08 12.02
N ARG A 19 7.14 -5.64 10.97
CA ARG A 19 7.76 -5.03 9.80
C ARG A 19 7.45 -3.54 9.80
N LEU A 20 8.36 -2.79 10.41
CA LEU A 20 8.22 -1.35 10.66
C LEU A 20 8.97 -0.50 9.63
N ASP A 21 10.07 -1.02 9.08
CA ASP A 21 10.99 -0.25 8.24
C ASP A 21 10.66 -0.45 6.75
N ARG A 22 10.47 0.66 6.03
CA ARG A 22 10.05 0.70 4.62
C ARG A 22 10.70 1.89 3.92
N PHE A 23 10.99 1.73 2.64
CA PHE A 23 11.33 2.85 1.77
C PHE A 23 10.05 3.45 1.18
N LEU A 24 10.00 4.77 1.15
CA LEU A 24 9.07 5.51 0.31
C LEU A 24 9.79 5.83 -1.00
N VAL A 25 9.14 5.55 -2.12
CA VAL A 25 9.72 5.71 -3.44
C VAL A 25 8.86 6.69 -4.22
N SER A 26 9.48 7.70 -4.82
CA SER A 26 8.78 8.64 -5.67
C SER A 26 8.31 7.98 -6.97
N PRO A 27 7.25 8.49 -7.61
CA PRO A 27 6.83 7.98 -8.92
C PRO A 27 7.94 8.02 -9.98
N ILE A 28 8.80 9.04 -9.93
CA ILE A 28 9.94 9.19 -10.83
C ILE A 28 10.95 8.06 -10.63
N ALA A 29 11.32 7.76 -9.38
CA ALA A 29 12.23 6.65 -9.10
C ALA A 29 11.65 5.30 -9.54
N PHE A 30 10.33 5.12 -9.39
CA PHE A 30 9.64 3.92 -9.89
C PHE A 30 9.67 3.79 -11.43
N SER A 31 9.74 4.91 -12.17
CA SER A 31 9.86 4.89 -13.63
C SER A 31 11.26 4.45 -14.12
N TRP A 32 12.28 4.61 -13.28
CA TRP A 32 13.65 4.19 -13.61
C TRP A 32 13.96 2.78 -13.14
N PHE A 33 13.35 2.34 -12.03
CA PHE A 33 13.55 1.01 -11.46
C PHE A 33 12.22 0.26 -11.44
N HIS A 34 12.00 -0.61 -12.42
CA HIS A 34 10.72 -1.29 -12.59
C HIS A 34 10.46 -2.35 -11.52
N ASN A 35 11.52 -2.91 -10.92
CA ASN A 35 11.44 -4.03 -9.98
C ASN A 35 12.16 -3.74 -8.66
N ILE A 36 11.83 -2.59 -8.03
CA ILE A 36 12.37 -2.24 -6.71
C ILE A 36 11.92 -3.28 -5.67
N LEU A 37 12.89 -3.83 -4.96
CA LEU A 37 12.67 -4.70 -3.81
C LEU A 37 13.43 -4.19 -2.59
N GLN A 38 12.88 -4.51 -1.43
CA GLN A 38 13.56 -4.31 -0.16
C GLN A 38 14.36 -5.58 0.18
N LYS A 39 15.65 -5.42 0.48
CA LYS A 39 16.51 -6.47 1.07
C LYS A 39 16.64 -6.20 2.55
N SER A 40 16.47 -7.22 3.37
CA SER A 40 16.72 -7.14 4.81
C SER A 40 18.06 -7.78 5.12
N LEU A 41 18.95 -7.02 5.75
CA LEU A 41 20.24 -7.53 6.19
C LEU A 41 20.07 -8.40 7.46
N PRO A 42 21.02 -9.32 7.71
CA PRO A 42 21.05 -10.07 8.95
C PRO A 42 20.99 -9.15 10.16
N ARG A 43 20.28 -9.60 11.20
CA ARG A 43 20.15 -8.86 12.45
C ARG A 43 21.50 -8.81 13.17
N ASN A 44 21.84 -7.64 13.72
CA ASN A 44 23.00 -7.45 14.58
C ASN A 44 22.52 -7.06 16.01
N LEU A 45 23.27 -6.25 16.75
CA LEU A 45 22.95 -5.82 18.12
C LEU A 45 21.65 -5.00 18.24
N SER A 46 21.19 -4.38 17.15
CA SER A 46 19.94 -3.61 17.14
C SER A 46 18.70 -4.50 17.20
N ASN A 47 17.64 -3.99 17.81
CA ASN A 47 16.31 -4.60 17.72
C ASN A 47 15.67 -4.41 16.32
N HIS A 48 16.29 -3.59 15.45
CA HIS A 48 15.98 -3.47 14.02
C HIS A 48 16.98 -4.22 13.13
N ASN A 49 16.51 -4.66 11.96
CA ASN A 49 17.31 -5.10 10.84
C ASN A 49 17.51 -3.92 9.87
N ALA A 50 18.74 -3.68 9.45
CA ALA A 50 18.99 -2.73 8.37
C ALA A 50 18.33 -3.21 7.06
N ILE A 51 17.76 -2.28 6.31
CA ILE A 51 17.11 -2.56 5.03
C ILE A 51 17.80 -1.79 3.91
N LEU A 52 17.83 -2.38 2.72
CA LEU A 52 18.44 -1.78 1.52
C LEU A 52 17.46 -1.85 0.35
N PRO A 53 17.38 -0.80 -0.50
CA PRO A 53 16.72 -0.93 -1.79
C PRO A 53 17.61 -1.79 -2.71
N GLY A 54 16.98 -2.54 -3.61
CA GLY A 54 17.66 -3.26 -4.67
C GLY A 54 16.71 -3.52 -5.82
N GLU A 55 17.24 -4.05 -6.90
CA GLU A 55 16.47 -4.39 -8.09
C GLU A 55 16.50 -5.92 -8.31
N SER A 56 15.35 -6.47 -8.72
CA SER A 56 15.23 -7.88 -9.10
C SER A 56 15.18 -7.96 -10.62
N SER A 57 15.97 -8.87 -11.19
CA SER A 57 15.77 -9.30 -12.59
C SER A 57 14.55 -10.19 -12.76
N MET A 58 13.98 -10.70 -11.67
CA MET A 58 12.81 -11.57 -11.66
C MET A 58 11.54 -10.75 -11.52
N ASP A 59 10.74 -10.75 -12.59
CA ASP A 59 9.41 -10.17 -12.68
C ASP A 59 8.37 -11.25 -12.33
N TRP A 60 7.66 -11.08 -11.21
CA TRP A 60 6.59 -11.98 -10.78
C TRP A 60 5.24 -11.64 -11.43
N GLY A 61 5.24 -10.75 -12.43
CA GLY A 61 4.06 -10.16 -13.02
C GLY A 61 3.54 -8.98 -12.21
N PRO A 62 2.38 -8.43 -12.61
CA PRO A 62 1.78 -7.27 -11.97
C PRO A 62 1.61 -7.47 -10.46
N ILE A 63 2.01 -6.48 -9.67
CA ILE A 63 1.81 -6.48 -8.21
C ILE A 63 0.31 -6.65 -7.94
N PRO A 64 -0.10 -7.65 -7.13
CA PRO A 64 -1.51 -7.83 -6.80
C PRO A 64 -2.03 -6.57 -6.13
N PHE A 65 -3.24 -6.15 -6.53
CA PHE A 65 -3.90 -4.99 -5.92
C PHE A 65 -4.03 -5.23 -4.41
N ARG A 66 -3.68 -4.22 -3.62
CA ARG A 66 -3.84 -4.26 -2.16
C ARG A 66 -5.02 -3.40 -1.78
N ILE A 67 -5.88 -3.95 -0.93
CA ILE A 67 -6.96 -3.22 -0.29
C ILE A 67 -6.58 -2.94 1.17
N PHE A 68 -7.04 -1.83 1.72
CA PHE A 68 -6.94 -1.60 3.16
C PHE A 68 -8.02 -2.42 3.88
N ASN A 69 -7.70 -3.02 5.02
CA ASN A 69 -8.69 -3.79 5.79
C ASN A 69 -9.89 -2.93 6.20
N SER A 70 -9.67 -1.64 6.47
CA SER A 70 -10.75 -0.68 6.75
C SER A 70 -11.69 -0.47 5.57
N TRP A 71 -11.29 -0.82 4.33
CA TRP A 71 -12.20 -0.78 3.16
C TRP A 71 -13.22 -1.91 3.23
N LEU A 72 -12.90 -3.02 3.91
CA LEU A 72 -13.84 -4.10 4.15
C LEU A 72 -14.93 -3.74 5.18
N GLU A 73 -14.84 -2.59 5.83
CA GLU A 73 -15.92 -2.11 6.71
C GLU A 73 -17.02 -1.37 5.91
N ASP A 74 -16.72 -0.98 4.68
CA ASP A 74 -17.67 -0.34 3.79
C ASP A 74 -18.57 -1.39 3.12
N LYS A 75 -19.85 -1.36 3.49
CA LYS A 75 -20.87 -2.31 2.99
C LYS A 75 -21.12 -2.17 1.49
N GLY A 76 -21.01 -0.97 0.94
CA GLY A 76 -21.17 -0.75 -0.51
C GLY A 76 -20.03 -1.42 -1.27
N LEU A 77 -18.81 -1.25 -0.76
CA LEU A 77 -17.59 -1.81 -1.32
C LEU A 77 -17.57 -3.35 -1.31
N ILE A 78 -17.97 -3.96 -0.19
CA ILE A 78 -18.10 -5.43 -0.10
C ILE A 78 -19.17 -5.95 -1.05
N LYS A 79 -20.33 -5.27 -1.13
CA LYS A 79 -21.43 -5.71 -1.98
C LYS A 79 -20.99 -5.76 -3.45
N GLU A 80 -20.40 -4.68 -3.95
CA GLU A 80 -19.98 -4.60 -5.36
C GLU A 80 -18.82 -5.55 -5.67
N ALA A 81 -17.82 -5.64 -4.78
CA ALA A 81 -16.74 -6.63 -4.94
C ALA A 81 -17.28 -8.07 -4.91
N GLY A 82 -18.28 -8.34 -4.07
CA GLY A 82 -18.95 -9.63 -3.95
C GLY A 82 -19.79 -10.00 -5.18
N ASN A 83 -20.43 -9.04 -5.82
CA ASN A 83 -21.16 -9.22 -7.08
C ASN A 83 -20.17 -9.53 -8.21
N ALA A 84 -19.12 -8.71 -8.35
CA ALA A 84 -18.05 -8.90 -9.34
C ALA A 84 -17.40 -10.28 -9.25
N TRP A 85 -17.19 -10.78 -8.02
CA TRP A 85 -16.54 -12.06 -7.77
C TRP A 85 -17.46 -13.27 -8.02
N ARG A 86 -18.76 -13.16 -7.73
CA ARG A 86 -19.71 -14.27 -7.90
C ARG A 86 -20.12 -14.47 -9.34
N ASP A 87 -20.45 -13.37 -10.00
CA ASP A 87 -21.15 -13.42 -11.28
C ASP A 87 -20.18 -13.18 -12.45
N TRP A 88 -18.91 -12.88 -12.17
CA TRP A 88 -17.95 -12.36 -13.15
C TRP A 88 -18.54 -11.18 -13.94
N GLU A 89 -19.45 -10.44 -13.31
CA GLU A 89 -20.15 -9.30 -13.88
C GLU A 89 -20.12 -8.17 -12.86
N LEU A 90 -19.67 -6.99 -13.32
CA LEU A 90 -19.68 -5.76 -12.52
C LEU A 90 -20.51 -4.71 -13.26
N GLU A 91 -21.56 -4.19 -12.62
CA GLU A 91 -22.26 -3.01 -13.11
C GLU A 91 -21.63 -1.75 -12.53
N PHE A 92 -21.07 -0.89 -13.39
CA PHE A 92 -20.49 0.39 -12.99
C PHE A 92 -21.04 1.50 -13.86
N ASN A 93 -21.68 2.50 -13.25
CA ASN A 93 -22.35 3.61 -13.95
C ASN A 93 -23.34 3.15 -15.05
N GLY A 94 -24.05 2.04 -14.82
CA GLY A 94 -25.01 1.48 -15.77
C GLY A 94 -24.38 0.66 -16.91
N ILE A 95 -23.08 0.37 -16.83
CA ILE A 95 -22.37 -0.49 -17.78
C ILE A 95 -22.00 -1.80 -17.10
N THR A 96 -22.49 -2.93 -17.63
CA THR A 96 -22.11 -4.27 -17.16
C THR A 96 -20.83 -4.72 -17.86
N CYS A 97 -19.82 -5.08 -17.08
CA CYS A 97 -18.54 -5.61 -17.55
C CYS A 97 -18.43 -7.09 -17.20
N SER A 98 -18.22 -7.96 -18.18
CA SER A 98 -18.07 -9.42 -17.99
C SER A 98 -16.68 -9.97 -18.35
N GLU A 99 -15.86 -9.18 -19.04
CA GLU A 99 -14.48 -9.57 -19.37
C GLU A 99 -13.54 -9.31 -18.18
N PRO A 100 -12.61 -10.21 -17.81
CA PRO A 100 -11.70 -10.02 -16.68
C PRO A 100 -10.88 -8.71 -16.72
N SER A 101 -10.48 -8.25 -17.91
CA SER A 101 -9.77 -6.98 -18.10
C SER A 101 -10.67 -5.78 -17.75
N GLN A 102 -11.93 -5.82 -18.17
CA GLN A 102 -12.95 -4.81 -17.92
C GLN A 102 -13.40 -4.81 -16.47
N ILE A 103 -13.58 -5.98 -15.85
CA ILE A 103 -13.90 -6.10 -14.42
C ILE A 103 -12.79 -5.46 -13.58
N ARG A 104 -11.51 -5.73 -13.89
CA ARG A 104 -10.38 -5.09 -13.19
C ARG A 104 -10.40 -3.56 -13.35
N ALA A 105 -10.65 -3.06 -14.56
CA ALA A 105 -10.74 -1.63 -14.82
C ALA A 105 -11.95 -0.99 -14.12
N GLY A 106 -13.10 -1.65 -14.13
CA GLY A 106 -14.33 -1.23 -13.46
C GLY A 106 -14.17 -1.16 -11.96
N ILE A 107 -13.59 -2.19 -11.35
CA ILE A 107 -13.22 -2.21 -9.92
C ILE A 107 -12.30 -1.02 -9.61
N LEU A 108 -11.23 -0.83 -10.38
CA LEU A 108 -10.29 0.28 -10.17
C LEU A 108 -10.97 1.65 -10.25
N ASN A 109 -11.84 1.87 -11.24
CA ASN A 109 -12.56 3.13 -11.42
C ASN A 109 -13.59 3.36 -10.31
N PHE A 110 -14.33 2.32 -9.92
CA PHE A 110 -15.22 2.36 -8.77
C PHE A 110 -14.50 2.83 -7.52
N PHE A 111 -13.38 2.20 -7.17
CA PHE A 111 -12.58 2.59 -6.00
C PHE A 111 -12.04 4.03 -6.13
N LYS A 112 -11.55 4.42 -7.31
CA LYS A 112 -11.08 5.79 -7.54
C LYS A 112 -12.18 6.82 -7.31
N ASP A 113 -13.39 6.56 -7.81
CA ASP A 113 -14.51 7.48 -7.69
C ASP A 113 -15.09 7.50 -6.28
N HIS A 114 -15.22 6.33 -5.65
CA HIS A 114 -15.72 6.18 -4.28
C HIS A 114 -14.80 6.91 -3.29
N LEU A 115 -13.48 6.72 -3.40
CA LEU A 115 -12.48 7.39 -2.56
C LEU A 115 -12.35 8.90 -2.83
N LYS A 116 -12.80 9.39 -3.99
CA LYS A 116 -12.90 10.82 -4.30
C LYS A 116 -14.16 11.45 -3.73
N LYS A 117 -15.29 10.74 -3.80
CA LYS A 117 -16.61 11.21 -3.36
C LYS A 117 -16.70 11.24 -1.84
N GLU A 118 -16.29 10.16 -1.19
CA GLU A 118 -16.20 10.12 0.27
C GLU A 118 -14.84 10.62 0.74
N LYS A 119 -14.82 11.66 1.58
CA LYS A 119 -13.61 12.00 2.32
C LYS A 119 -13.26 10.81 3.21
N TRP A 120 -12.26 10.04 2.79
CA TRP A 120 -11.72 8.92 3.56
C TRP A 120 -11.50 9.33 5.01
N LYS A 121 -12.29 8.76 5.93
CA LYS A 121 -12.09 8.95 7.37
C LYS A 121 -10.94 8.05 7.79
N ARG A 122 -9.78 8.65 8.04
CA ARG A 122 -8.61 7.91 8.54
C ARG A 122 -9.00 7.21 9.85
N PRO A 123 -8.84 5.87 9.95
CA PRO A 123 -9.15 5.15 11.18
C PRO A 123 -8.25 5.64 12.32
N LEU A 124 -8.81 5.72 13.53
CA LEU A 124 -8.06 6.10 14.72
C LEU A 124 -7.14 4.93 15.11
N ILE A 125 -5.87 5.22 15.36
CA ILE A 125 -4.95 4.24 15.95
C ILE A 125 -5.05 4.41 17.46
N ASN A 126 -5.68 3.46 18.15
CA ASN A 126 -5.88 3.53 19.61
C ASN A 126 -6.54 4.85 20.07
N ASN A 127 -7.56 5.33 19.34
CA ASN A 127 -8.21 6.62 19.58
C ASN A 127 -7.32 7.87 19.41
N LEU A 128 -6.12 7.72 18.87
CA LEU A 128 -5.25 8.87 18.55
C LEU A 128 -5.70 9.51 17.23
N VAL A 129 -5.96 10.81 17.28
CA VAL A 129 -6.20 11.63 16.10
C VAL A 129 -4.85 11.96 15.47
N LEU A 130 -4.56 11.35 14.32
CA LEU A 130 -3.34 11.66 13.57
C LEU A 130 -3.54 12.96 12.78
N ARG A 131 -2.67 13.95 13.03
CA ARG A 131 -2.64 15.21 12.26
C ARG A 131 -2.52 14.92 10.77
N GLN A 132 -3.39 15.56 9.98
CA GLN A 132 -3.27 15.55 8.53
C GLN A 132 -2.37 16.71 8.11
N LEU A 133 -1.33 16.41 7.34
CA LEU A 133 -0.44 17.44 6.81
C LEU A 133 -1.19 18.33 5.82
N LEU A 134 -0.93 19.63 5.90
CA LEU A 134 -1.38 20.59 4.89
C LEU A 134 -0.67 20.33 3.55
N LYS A 135 -1.13 20.98 2.49
CA LYS A 135 -0.54 20.79 1.15
C LYS A 135 0.91 21.25 1.15
N GLU A 136 1.16 22.41 1.75
CA GLU A 136 2.45 23.06 1.87
C GLU A 136 3.43 22.20 2.70
N GLU A 137 2.95 21.60 3.79
CA GLU A 137 3.76 20.70 4.61
C GLU A 137 4.17 19.43 3.86
N ARG A 138 3.32 18.92 2.96
CA ARG A 138 3.66 17.77 2.12
C ARG A 138 4.68 18.13 1.05
N GLU A 139 4.51 19.28 0.40
CA GLU A 139 5.45 19.78 -0.61
C GLU A 139 6.82 20.04 0.02
N ALA A 140 6.87 20.56 1.25
CA ALA A 140 8.11 20.76 1.99
C ALA A 140 8.86 19.44 2.29
N LEU A 141 8.15 18.32 2.49
CA LEU A 141 8.79 17.01 2.70
C LEU A 141 9.41 16.43 1.41
N GLU A 142 9.02 16.96 0.24
CA GLU A 142 9.53 16.53 -1.06
C GLU A 142 10.56 17.53 -1.63
N ALA A 143 10.74 18.69 -0.99
CA ALA A 143 11.71 19.68 -1.40
C ALA A 143 13.14 19.16 -1.26
N GLU A 144 14.05 19.63 -2.12
CA GLU A 144 15.47 19.37 -1.96
C GLU A 144 15.96 19.97 -0.63
N PHE A 145 16.80 19.20 0.07
CA PHE A 145 17.46 19.71 1.27
C PHE A 145 18.36 20.88 0.90
N SER A 146 18.11 22.04 1.50
CA SER A 146 19.04 23.17 1.51
C SER A 146 19.80 23.21 2.83
N GLU A 147 21.11 23.42 2.78
CA GLU A 147 21.88 23.81 3.96
C GLU A 147 21.67 25.32 4.18
N ASP A 148 21.18 25.69 5.37
CA ASP A 148 21.15 27.07 5.84
C ASP A 148 22.56 27.55 6.26
#